data_AF-A0A6P0VZE8-F1
#
_entry.id   AF-A0A6P0VZE8-F1
#
_cell.length_a   1.000
_cell.length_b   1.000
_cell.length_c   1.000
_cell.angle_alpha   90.00
_cell.angle_beta   90.00
_cell.angle_gamma   90.00
#
_symmetry.space_group_name_H-M   'P 1'
#
loop_
_entity.id
_entity.type
_entity.pdbx_description
1 polymer ?
#
loop_
_entity_poly.entity_id
_entity_poly.type
_entity_poly.pdbx_seq_one_letter_code
_entity_poly.pdbx_strand_id
1 'polypeptide(L)'
;MAYVTPEQSQELQHFLGKENLFNRPDLQLYYRQLMGLEAHNAFECVGEIAESKLALEKCLERGFTGEAINCYLQEARLDRSEYQKLSRQCQQLDFSYQRLPPKLMEILVKECQELEKP
;
A
#
# COMPACT_ATOMS: atom_id res chain seq x y z
N MET A 1 -10.56 -6.67 -2.47
CA MET A 1 -10.37 -5.77 -1.30
C MET A 1 -11.07 -6.39 -0.13
N ALA A 2 -10.37 -6.69 0.98
CA ALA A 2 -11.05 -7.06 2.21
C ALA A 2 -11.80 -5.82 2.71
N TYR A 3 -13.12 -5.85 2.62
CA TYR A 3 -13.96 -4.77 3.14
C TYR A 3 -14.10 -4.97 4.64
N VAL A 4 -13.66 -3.98 5.41
CA VAL A 4 -13.90 -3.89 6.85
C VAL A 4 -15.38 -3.49 7.03
N THR A 5 -16.14 -4.22 7.84
CA THR A 5 -17.55 -3.84 8.09
C THR A 5 -17.61 -2.54 8.89
N PRO A 6 -18.73 -1.79 8.85
CA PRO A 6 -18.89 -0.60 9.66
C PRO A 6 -18.62 -0.83 11.15
N GLU A 7 -19.04 -1.97 11.70
CA GLU A 7 -18.80 -2.37 13.09
C GLU A 7 -17.31 -2.55 13.36
N GLN A 8 -16.61 -3.30 12.50
CA GLN A 8 -15.17 -3.50 12.61
C GLN A 8 -14.39 -2.19 12.46
N SER A 9 -14.85 -1.27 11.61
CA SER A 9 -14.26 0.05 11.45
C SER A 9 -14.41 0.88 12.73
N GLN A 10 -15.56 0.82 13.41
CA GLN A 10 -15.77 1.49 14.69
C GLN A 10 -14.89 0.89 15.80
N GLU A 11 -14.76 -0.43 15.86
CA GLU A 11 -13.87 -1.11 16.81
C GLU A 11 -12.41 -0.71 16.59
N LEU A 12 -11.94 -0.72 15.34
CA LEU A 12 -10.59 -0.28 15.00
C LEU A 12 -10.36 1.18 15.37
N GLN A 13 -11.32 2.05 15.07
CA GLN A 13 -11.24 3.46 15.46
C GLN A 13 -11.18 3.63 16.97
N HIS A 14 -11.93 2.84 17.73
CA HIS A 14 -11.87 2.87 19.20
C HIS A 14 -10.51 2.38 19.72
N PHE A 15 -10.02 1.25 19.20
CA PHE A 15 -8.74 0.67 19.56
C PHE A 15 -7.56 1.60 19.25
N LEU A 16 -7.59 2.25 18.10
CA LEU A 16 -6.57 3.21 17.66
C LEU A 16 -6.78 4.62 18.24
N GLY A 17 -7.71 4.79 19.19
CA GLY A 17 -7.95 6.09 19.84
C GLY A 17 -8.44 7.20 18.91
N LYS A 18 -8.96 6.84 17.72
CA LYS A 18 -9.38 7.76 16.64
C LYS A 18 -8.27 8.75 16.22
N GLU A 19 -7.02 8.39 16.47
CA GLU A 19 -5.90 9.26 16.15
C GLU A 19 -5.46 9.09 14.69
N ASN A 20 -4.90 10.15 14.12
CA ASN A 20 -4.25 10.05 12.82
C ASN A 20 -2.87 9.42 13.00
N LEU A 21 -2.73 8.15 12.61
CA LEU A 21 -1.47 7.41 12.72
C LEU A 21 -0.31 8.06 11.95
N PHE A 22 -0.60 8.82 10.88
CA PHE A 22 0.43 9.57 10.15
C PHE A 22 1.09 10.68 10.99
N ASN A 23 0.47 11.12 12.09
CA ASN A 23 0.99 12.13 13.03
C ASN A 23 1.60 11.52 14.29
N ARG A 24 1.59 10.20 14.43
CA ARG A 24 2.00 9.56 15.69
C ARG A 24 3.53 9.59 15.81
N PRO A 25 4.13 10.21 16.84
CA PRO A 25 5.58 10.42 16.89
C PRO A 25 6.41 9.13 16.89
N ASP A 26 5.93 8.09 17.56
CA ASP A 26 6.56 6.77 17.64
C ASP A 26 6.53 6.01 16.30
N LEU A 27 5.66 6.40 15.36
CA LEU A 27 5.57 5.79 14.03
C LEU A 27 6.44 6.48 12.97
N GLN A 28 6.93 7.69 13.22
CA GLN A 28 7.63 8.48 12.19
C GLN A 28 8.90 7.80 11.70
N LEU A 29 9.66 7.16 12.60
CA LEU A 29 10.84 6.38 12.23
C LEU A 29 10.50 5.26 11.23
N TYR A 30 9.40 4.56 11.46
CA TYR A 30 8.99 3.45 10.59
C TYR A 30 8.49 3.94 9.23
N TYR A 31 7.76 5.05 9.18
CA TYR A 31 7.38 5.65 7.89
C TYR A 31 8.61 6.07 7.07
N ARG A 32 9.64 6.66 7.71
CA ARG A 32 10.89 6.99 7.04
C ARG A 32 11.62 5.75 6.51
N GLN A 33 11.67 4.68 7.30
CA GLN A 33 12.22 3.38 6.87
C GLN A 33 11.46 2.79 5.67
N LEU A 34 10.12 2.80 5.69
CA LEU A 34 9.29 2.34 4.56
C LEU A 34 9.52 3.16 3.29
N MET A 35 9.89 4.43 3.42
CA MET A 35 10.25 5.29 2.30
C MET A 35 11.72 5.14 1.84
N GLY A 36 12.52 4.30 2.52
CA GLY A 36 13.94 4.14 2.26
C GLY A 36 14.79 5.36 2.66
N LEU A 37 14.28 6.20 3.58
CA LEU A 37 14.99 7.37 4.10
C LEU A 37 15.90 7.04 5.30
N GLU A 38 15.87 5.79 5.77
CA GLU A 38 16.64 5.29 6.90
C GLU A 38 17.24 3.92 6.56
N ALA A 39 18.31 3.52 7.26
CA ALA A 39 19.15 2.38 6.87
C ALA A 39 18.52 0.97 7.07
N HIS A 40 17.42 0.86 7.83
CA HIS A 40 16.81 -0.44 8.14
C HIS A 40 15.64 -0.75 7.20
N ASN A 41 15.79 -1.80 6.39
CA ASN A 41 14.74 -2.34 5.51
C ASN A 41 14.07 -3.59 6.11
N ALA A 42 13.77 -3.59 7.42
CA ALA A 42 13.24 -4.79 8.11
C ALA A 42 11.76 -5.11 7.80
N PHE A 43 11.16 -4.46 6.80
CA PHE A 43 9.74 -4.56 6.46
C PHE A 43 9.47 -5.38 5.20
N GLU A 44 10.23 -6.45 4.96
CA GLU A 44 10.01 -7.36 3.82
C GLU A 44 8.56 -7.89 3.74
N CYS A 45 7.85 -7.96 4.87
CA CYS A 45 6.46 -8.40 4.95
C CYS A 45 5.40 -7.31 4.69
N VAL A 46 5.78 -6.03 4.66
CA VAL A 46 4.85 -4.90 4.42
C VAL A 46 4.85 -4.50 2.95
N GLY A 47 5.97 -4.69 2.27
CA GLY A 47 6.19 -4.38 0.87
C GLY A 47 7.54 -3.73 0.65
N GLU A 48 7.94 -3.62 -0.61
CA GLU A 48 9.18 -2.94 -1.00
C GLU A 48 9.05 -1.41 -0.83
N ILE A 49 10.20 -0.71 -0.80
CA ILE A 49 10.23 0.76 -0.68
C ILE A 49 9.36 1.43 -1.76
N ALA A 50 9.43 0.92 -2.99
CA ALA A 50 8.68 1.46 -4.12
C ALA A 50 7.15 1.29 -3.93
N GLU A 51 6.72 0.15 -3.40
CA GLU A 51 5.31 -0.13 -3.12
C GLU A 51 4.79 0.73 -1.96
N SER A 52 5.63 0.93 -0.93
CA SER A 52 5.33 1.79 0.20
C SER A 52 5.15 3.26 -0.22
N LYS A 53 6.02 3.76 -1.09
CA LYS A 53 5.89 5.09 -1.69
C LYS A 53 4.62 5.22 -2.56
N LEU A 54 4.29 4.18 -3.33
CA LEU A 54 3.05 4.16 -4.11
C LEU A 54 1.82 4.19 -3.21
N ALA A 55 1.84 3.46 -2.09
CA ALA A 55 0.77 3.49 -1.10
C ALA A 55 0.57 4.89 -0.50
N LEU A 56 1.66 5.61 -0.19
CA LEU A 56 1.60 6.98 0.31
C LEU A 56 1.08 7.98 -0.74
N GLU A 57 1.47 7.86 -2.02
CA GLU A 57 0.85 8.68 -3.10
C GLU A 57 -0.65 8.40 -3.20
N LYS A 58 -1.08 7.13 -3.06
CA LYS A 58 -2.51 6.77 -3.03
C LYS A 58 -3.26 7.29 -1.81
N CYS A 59 -2.59 7.44 -0.67
CA CYS A 59 -3.15 8.13 0.49
C CYS A 59 -3.32 9.62 0.19
N LEU A 60 -2.33 10.27 -0.41
CA LEU A 60 -2.42 11.67 -0.81
C LEU A 60 -3.58 11.91 -1.80
N GLU A 61 -3.72 11.07 -2.84
CA GLU A 61 -4.83 11.14 -3.82
C GLU A 61 -6.20 11.02 -3.16
N ARG A 62 -6.30 10.29 -2.06
CA ARG A 62 -7.53 10.11 -1.26
C ARG A 62 -7.75 11.20 -0.22
N GLY A 63 -6.87 12.21 -0.17
CA GLY A 63 -6.98 13.35 0.74
C GLY A 63 -6.49 13.08 2.17
N PHE A 64 -5.73 12.00 2.40
CA PHE A 64 -5.08 11.78 3.69
C PHE A 64 -3.98 12.81 3.93
N THR A 65 -3.81 13.19 5.19
CA THR A 65 -2.83 14.19 5.64
C THR A 65 -2.07 13.67 6.86
N GLY A 66 -0.97 14.33 7.20
CA GLY A 66 -0.21 14.08 8.42
C GLY A 66 1.29 14.22 8.23
N GLU A 67 2.05 14.08 9.31
CA GLU A 67 3.51 14.26 9.33
C GLU A 67 4.23 13.32 8.36
N ALA A 68 3.86 12.03 8.36
CA ALA A 68 4.42 11.06 7.41
C ALA A 68 4.08 11.40 5.94
N ILE A 69 2.87 11.93 5.66
CA ILE A 69 2.48 12.37 4.31
C ILE A 69 3.29 13.60 3.89
N ASN A 70 3.54 14.52 4.81
CA ASN A 70 4.37 15.71 4.55
C ASN A 70 5.83 15.31 4.28
N CYS A 71 6.38 14.38 5.06
CA CYS A 71 7.71 13.81 4.83
C CYS A 71 7.80 13.15 3.45
N TYR A 72 6.79 12.36 3.06
CA TYR A 72 6.70 11.78 1.73
C TYR A 72 6.76 12.86 0.63
N LEU A 73 5.91 13.89 0.72
CA LEU A 73 5.86 14.98 -0.25
C LEU A 73 7.18 15.73 -0.41
N GLN A 74 7.95 15.87 0.67
CA GLN A 74 9.18 16.67 0.71
C GLN A 74 10.43 15.87 0.35
N GLU A 75 10.52 14.62 0.79
CA GLU A 75 11.78 13.86 0.80
C GLU A 75 11.73 12.61 -0.10
N ALA A 76 10.54 12.06 -0.37
CA ALA A 76 10.43 10.72 -0.95
C ALA A 76 9.42 10.58 -2.10
N ARG A 77 8.84 11.70 -2.55
CA ARG A 77 7.75 11.70 -3.53
C ARG A 77 8.20 11.07 -4.85
N LEU A 78 7.34 10.21 -5.39
CA LEU A 78 7.58 9.58 -6.68
C LEU A 78 7.48 10.62 -7.80
N ASP A 79 8.37 10.51 -8.80
CA ASP A 79 8.15 11.26 -10.01
C ASP A 79 6.96 10.68 -10.80
N ARG A 80 6.43 11.46 -11.74
CA ARG A 80 5.24 11.07 -12.50
C ARG A 80 5.45 9.78 -13.30
N SER A 81 6.65 9.57 -13.83
CA SER A 81 6.97 8.41 -14.66
C SER A 81 7.14 7.14 -13.82
N GLU A 82 7.78 7.25 -12.65
CA GLU A 82 7.91 6.19 -11.65
C GLU A 82 6.55 5.78 -11.12
N TYR A 83 5.71 6.76 -10.74
CA TYR A 83 4.34 6.51 -10.30
C TYR A 83 3.55 5.72 -11.34
N GLN A 84 3.56 6.16 -12.61
CA GLN A 84 2.82 5.49 -13.68
C GLN A 84 3.31 4.05 -13.89
N LYS A 85 4.63 3.85 -13.85
CA LYS A 85 5.25 2.53 -13.98
C LYS A 85 4.84 1.61 -12.83
N LEU A 86 5.02 2.04 -11.58
CA LEU A 86 4.72 1.25 -10.39
C LEU A 86 3.22 0.95 -10.27
N SER A 87 2.37 1.96 -10.49
CA SER A 87 0.91 1.77 -10.49
C SER A 87 0.47 0.72 -11.50
N ARG A 88 1.10 0.67 -12.69
CA ARG A 88 0.80 -0.36 -13.69
C ARG A 88 1.27 -1.73 -13.23
N GLN A 89 2.45 -1.84 -12.64
CA GLN A 89 2.99 -3.12 -12.15
C GLN A 89 2.11 -3.74 -11.06
N CYS A 90 1.68 -2.95 -10.07
CA CYS A 90 0.83 -3.45 -8.98
C CYS A 90 -0.61 -3.80 -9.41
N GLN A 91 -1.01 -3.44 -10.63
CA GLN A 91 -2.33 -3.75 -11.20
C GLN A 91 -2.31 -4.97 -12.13
N GLN A 92 -1.15 -5.60 -12.32
CA GLN A 92 -0.98 -6.75 -13.21
C GLN A 92 -0.84 -8.05 -12.41
N LEU A 93 -1.39 -9.13 -12.97
CA LEU A 93 -1.12 -10.47 -12.48
C LEU A 93 0.23 -10.95 -13.01
N ASP A 94 1.13 -11.30 -12.11
CA ASP A 94 2.38 -11.95 -12.48
C ASP A 94 2.16 -13.46 -12.64
N PHE A 95 2.14 -13.92 -13.89
CA PHE A 95 2.02 -15.34 -14.24
C PHE A 95 3.35 -16.08 -14.25
N SER A 96 4.48 -15.37 -14.10
CA SER A 96 5.81 -15.97 -14.12
C SER A 96 6.16 -16.67 -12.79
N TYR A 97 5.50 -16.29 -11.70
CA TYR A 97 5.78 -16.80 -10.36
C TYR A 97 4.78 -17.90 -9.92
N GLN A 98 5.11 -19.15 -10.24
CA GLN A 98 4.25 -20.31 -9.96
C GLN A 98 4.45 -20.89 -8.56
N ARG A 99 4.06 -20.16 -7.50
CA ARG A 99 3.87 -20.75 -6.15
C ARG A 99 2.44 -21.22 -5.89
N LEU A 100 1.49 -20.76 -6.69
CA LEU A 100 0.09 -21.17 -6.60
C LEU A 100 -0.11 -22.55 -7.25
N PRO A 101 -0.82 -23.48 -6.60
CA PRO A 101 -1.26 -24.72 -7.23
C PRO A 101 -1.99 -24.44 -8.55
N PRO A 102 -1.74 -25.22 -9.63
CA PRO A 102 -2.27 -24.92 -10.97
C PRO A 102 -3.79 -24.71 -11.01
N LYS A 103 -4.53 -25.51 -10.25
CA LYS A 103 -5.99 -25.42 -10.15
C LYS A 103 -6.48 -24.10 -9.56
N LEU A 104 -5.76 -23.54 -8.58
CA LEU A 104 -6.08 -22.24 -8.00
C LEU A 104 -5.72 -21.10 -8.96
N MET A 105 -4.62 -21.24 -9.71
CA MET A 105 -4.26 -20.28 -10.74
C MET A 105 -5.32 -20.20 -11.84
N GLU A 106 -5.80 -21.33 -12.36
CA GLU A 106 -6.88 -21.37 -13.36
C GLU A 106 -8.15 -20.66 -12.89
N ILE A 107 -8.55 -20.87 -11.63
CA ILE A 107 -9.71 -20.20 -11.03
C ILE A 107 -9.46 -18.69 -10.97
N LEU A 108 -8.33 -18.25 -10.42
CA LEU A 108 -8.02 -16.82 -10.30
C LEU A 108 -7.96 -16.11 -11.65
N VAL A 109 -7.33 -16.72 -12.66
CA VAL A 109 -7.28 -16.16 -14.02
C VAL A 109 -8.69 -15.99 -14.58
N LYS A 110 -9.54 -17.02 -14.43
CA LYS A 110 -10.92 -16.98 -14.93
C LYS A 110 -11.73 -15.88 -14.25
N GLU A 111 -11.67 -15.78 -12.93
CA GLU A 111 -12.37 -14.76 -12.14
C GLU A 111 -11.90 -13.34 -12.53
N CYS A 112 -10.59 -13.12 -12.68
CA CYS A 112 -10.07 -11.83 -13.11
C CYS A 112 -10.53 -11.44 -14.51
N GLN A 113 -10.55 -12.39 -15.46
CA GLN A 113 -11.07 -12.16 -16.80
C GLN A 113 -12.58 -11.88 -16.83
N GLU A 114 -13.35 -12.43 -15.89
CA GLU A 114 -14.78 -12.15 -15.76
C GLU A 114 -15.03 -10.76 -15.15
N LEU A 115 -14.20 -10.31 -14.20
CA LEU A 115 -14.27 -8.97 -13.61
C LEU A 115 -13.87 -7.85 -14.58
N GLU A 116 -13.04 -8.15 -15.59
CA GLU A 116 -12.66 -7.20 -16.65
C GLU A 116 -13.68 -7.09 -17.79
N LYS A 117 -14.70 -7.96 -17.82
CA LYS A 117 -15.79 -7.85 -18.80
C LYS A 117 -16.77 -6.76 -18.33
N PRO A 118 -17.14 -5.81 -19.22
CA PRO A 118 -18.00 -4.68 -18.88
C PRO A 118 -19.43 -5.10 -18.52
#